data_AF-A0A7C9LRJ4-F1
#
_entry.id   AF-A0A7C9LRJ4-F1
#
_cell.length_a   1.000
_cell.length_b   1.000
_cell.length_c   1.000
_cell.angle_alpha   90.00
_cell.angle_beta   90.00
_cell.angle_gamma   90.00
#
_symmetry.space_group_name_H-M   'P 1'
#
loop_
_entity.id
_entity.type
_entity.pdbx_description
1 polymer ?
#
loop_
_entity_poly.entity_id
_entity_poly.type
_entity_poly.pdbx_seq_one_letter_code
_entity_poly.pdbx_strand_id
1 'polypeptide(L)'
;MKNFFFPLLSLSLLLLTACYNQSSTGDHGAIDIETSLKGDSTRYGLACDGCSDSVIVFLPDEGGDPIKFDIVTAKRNNMVYGDIQIGDKLAILPNPIDPYEAAMVIDLEQMKGTWTFQVLPKLKPNPTKTEDEILAGMSDSLKKALFIPREYGFTLKSYNQASPVGYIMKSNSLEDESPVEYPKVTVYTSWHIFNGKLYIYKDTLDEQGHRIPQDSVGFDSGSMRYLSADSMAALFGKKVMQYHRKKSALEANKEAQEAEAKVAKQDTIKK
;
A
#
# COMPACT_ATOMS: atom_id res chain seq x y z
N MET A 1 -38.69 -72.98 -2.83
CA MET A 1 -38.83 -72.59 -4.26
C MET A 1 -38.86 -71.08 -4.35
N LYS A 2 -38.04 -70.55 -5.25
CA LYS A 2 -38.14 -69.24 -5.92
C LYS A 2 -37.88 -67.97 -5.10
N ASN A 3 -36.70 -67.43 -5.39
CA ASN A 3 -36.29 -66.05 -5.23
C ASN A 3 -37.22 -65.06 -5.95
N PHE A 4 -37.00 -63.79 -5.60
CA PHE A 4 -37.31 -62.54 -6.31
C PHE A 4 -38.75 -62.03 -6.16
N PHE A 5 -38.93 -61.01 -5.33
CA PHE A 5 -39.06 -59.62 -5.80
C PHE A 5 -38.94 -58.65 -4.61
N PHE A 6 -38.29 -57.51 -4.85
CA PHE A 6 -38.03 -56.38 -3.95
C PHE A 6 -36.84 -56.51 -2.97
N PRO A 7 -35.67 -56.01 -3.43
CA PRO A 7 -35.08 -54.89 -2.70
C PRO A 7 -34.61 -53.82 -3.70
N LEU A 8 -35.44 -52.80 -3.94
CA LEU A 8 -35.02 -51.64 -4.73
C LEU A 8 -35.65 -50.33 -4.25
N LEU A 9 -36.29 -50.33 -3.08
CA LEU A 9 -36.95 -49.14 -2.53
C LEU A 9 -36.46 -48.71 -1.14
N SER A 10 -35.45 -49.36 -0.57
CA SER A 10 -34.92 -49.02 0.76
C SER A 10 -33.49 -48.47 0.76
N LEU A 11 -32.87 -48.27 -0.41
CA LEU A 11 -31.51 -47.72 -0.53
C LEU A 11 -31.48 -46.25 -1.01
N SER A 12 -32.63 -45.63 -1.25
CA SER A 12 -32.71 -44.26 -1.80
C SER A 12 -32.88 -43.14 -0.76
N LEU A 13 -32.82 -43.44 0.55
CA LEU A 13 -33.09 -42.44 1.60
C LEU A 13 -31.89 -42.10 2.50
N LEU A 14 -30.69 -42.59 2.19
CA LEU A 14 -29.49 -42.38 3.01
C LEU A 14 -28.33 -41.67 2.28
N LEU A 15 -28.61 -40.99 1.16
CA LEU A 15 -27.60 -40.25 0.38
C LEU A 15 -27.83 -38.72 0.33
N LEU A 16 -28.60 -38.16 1.26
CA LEU A 16 -28.78 -36.71 1.41
C LEU A 16 -28.14 -36.13 2.68
N THR A 17 -27.11 -36.77 3.23
CA THR A 17 -26.09 -36.07 4.03
C THR A 17 -24.97 -35.60 3.12
N ALA A 18 -25.33 -34.88 2.03
CA ALA A 18 -24.39 -34.03 1.35
C ALA A 18 -24.10 -32.88 2.32
N CYS A 19 -22.82 -32.66 2.60
CA CYS A 19 -22.33 -31.58 3.42
C CYS A 19 -23.12 -30.31 3.10
N TYR A 20 -23.93 -29.87 4.05
CA TYR A 20 -24.28 -28.47 4.17
C TYR A 20 -22.98 -27.78 4.55
N ASN A 21 -22.06 -27.67 3.57
CA ASN A 21 -21.20 -26.52 3.50
C ASN A 21 -22.20 -25.39 3.47
N GLN A 22 -22.37 -24.77 4.63
CA GLN A 22 -22.54 -23.35 4.69
C GLN A 22 -21.45 -22.84 3.75
N SER A 23 -21.80 -22.65 2.48
CA SER A 23 -21.10 -21.70 1.66
C SER A 23 -21.12 -20.50 2.59
N SER A 24 -19.96 -20.19 3.17
CA SER A 24 -19.67 -18.81 3.43
C SER A 24 -20.21 -18.15 2.18
N THR A 25 -21.26 -17.36 2.33
CA THR A 25 -21.36 -16.14 1.56
C THR A 25 -20.02 -15.47 1.80
N GLY A 26 -19.02 -15.95 1.04
CA GLY A 26 -17.78 -15.30 0.82
C GLY A 26 -18.30 -14.00 0.28
N ASP A 27 -18.15 -13.00 1.11
CA ASP A 27 -18.41 -11.64 0.77
C ASP A 27 -17.78 -11.44 -0.60
N HIS A 28 -18.60 -11.51 -1.64
CA HIS A 28 -18.23 -11.10 -2.98
C HIS A 28 -18.14 -9.56 -3.02
N GLY A 29 -17.93 -8.91 -1.88
CA GLY A 29 -17.20 -7.66 -1.76
C GLY A 29 -15.69 -7.86 -1.72
N ALA A 30 -15.14 -8.81 -2.50
CA ALA A 30 -13.86 -8.53 -3.12
C ALA A 30 -14.10 -7.22 -3.90
N ILE A 31 -13.44 -6.14 -3.49
CA ILE A 31 -13.35 -4.95 -4.34
C ILE A 31 -12.46 -5.40 -5.51
N ASP A 32 -13.08 -6.12 -6.41
CA ASP A 32 -12.51 -6.76 -7.59
C ASP A 32 -13.35 -6.30 -8.76
N ILE A 33 -13.37 -4.98 -8.93
CA ILE A 33 -13.24 -4.41 -10.26
C ILE A 33 -12.28 -3.23 -10.08
N GLU A 34 -11.33 -3.08 -10.98
CA GLU A 34 -10.69 -1.79 -11.30
C GLU A 34 -11.75 -0.80 -11.84
N THR A 35 -12.95 -0.76 -11.25
CA THR A 35 -14.01 0.16 -11.61
C THR A 35 -13.60 1.50 -11.07
N SER A 36 -13.41 2.43 -12.02
CA SER A 36 -13.62 3.85 -11.81
C SER A 36 -14.73 4.06 -10.77
N LEU A 37 -14.37 4.62 -9.61
CA LEU A 37 -15.34 5.01 -8.59
C LEU A 37 -16.33 6.01 -9.21
N LYS A 38 -17.56 6.05 -8.71
CA LYS A 38 -18.59 6.98 -9.25
C LYS A 38 -18.08 8.42 -9.18
N GLY A 39 -17.90 9.07 -10.34
CA GLY A 39 -17.37 10.43 -10.45
C GLY A 39 -15.84 10.52 -10.64
N ASP A 40 -15.15 9.40 -10.86
CA ASP A 40 -13.77 9.41 -11.35
C ASP A 40 -13.76 9.71 -12.85
N SER A 41 -13.00 10.73 -13.24
CA SER A 41 -12.76 11.04 -14.66
C SER A 41 -11.50 10.35 -15.20
N THR A 42 -10.73 9.69 -14.33
CA THR A 42 -9.48 9.03 -14.68
C THR A 42 -9.76 7.77 -15.50
N ARG A 43 -9.01 7.59 -16.59
CA ARG A 43 -9.06 6.40 -17.45
C ARG A 43 -7.88 5.50 -17.12
N TYR A 44 -8.15 4.20 -16.98
CA TYR A 44 -7.17 3.16 -16.66
C TYR A 44 -6.97 2.23 -17.84
N GLY A 45 -5.73 1.82 -18.07
CA GLY A 45 -5.36 1.06 -19.26
C GLY A 45 -3.87 0.85 -19.41
N LEU A 46 -3.47 0.34 -20.56
CA LEU A 46 -2.08 0.00 -20.89
C LEU A 46 -1.50 0.96 -21.93
N ALA A 47 -0.22 1.28 -21.77
CA ALA A 47 0.58 1.94 -22.80
C ALA A 47 0.88 0.96 -23.95
N CYS A 48 0.52 1.34 -25.16
CA CYS A 48 0.77 0.56 -26.37
C CYS A 48 2.00 1.03 -27.14
N ASP A 49 2.34 0.30 -28.19
CA ASP A 49 3.33 0.73 -29.15
C ASP A 49 2.90 2.05 -29.86
N GLY A 50 3.87 2.91 -30.15
CA GLY A 50 3.65 4.24 -30.71
C GLY A 50 3.57 5.39 -29.69
N CYS A 51 3.82 5.12 -28.41
CA CYS A 51 4.03 6.17 -27.40
C CYS A 51 5.26 7.01 -27.73
N SER A 52 5.14 8.33 -27.56
CA SER A 52 6.17 9.32 -27.87
C SER A 52 6.10 10.48 -26.88
N ASP A 53 6.99 11.45 -27.02
CA ASP A 53 7.05 12.64 -26.17
C ASP A 53 5.82 13.55 -26.25
N SER A 54 5.00 13.42 -27.29
CA SER A 54 3.80 14.23 -27.51
C SER A 54 2.50 13.43 -27.47
N VAL A 55 2.56 12.11 -27.65
CA VAL A 55 1.37 11.27 -27.76
C VAL A 55 1.54 9.97 -26.99
N ILE A 56 0.51 9.59 -26.24
CA ILE A 56 0.38 8.24 -25.67
C ILE A 56 -0.65 7.46 -26.47
N VAL A 57 -0.29 6.25 -26.89
CA VAL A 57 -1.24 5.26 -27.41
C VAL A 57 -1.69 4.40 -26.24
N PHE A 58 -2.98 4.42 -25.95
CA PHE A 58 -3.55 3.90 -24.72
C PHE A 58 -4.65 2.88 -25.03
N LEU A 59 -4.52 1.67 -24.50
CA LEU A 59 -5.57 0.65 -24.55
C LEU A 59 -6.36 0.66 -23.24
N PRO A 60 -7.64 1.06 -23.24
CA PRO A 60 -8.45 1.06 -22.03
C PRO A 60 -8.62 -0.35 -21.43
N ASP A 61 -8.66 -0.44 -20.10
CA ASP A 61 -8.93 -1.70 -19.38
C ASP A 61 -10.35 -2.24 -19.68
N GLU A 62 -11.28 -1.36 -20.04
CA GLU A 62 -12.65 -1.72 -20.49
C GLU A 62 -12.67 -2.45 -21.85
N GLY A 63 -11.52 -2.49 -22.54
CA GLY A 63 -11.37 -3.04 -23.88
C GLY A 63 -11.71 -2.05 -24.99
N GLY A 64 -11.61 -2.53 -26.23
CA GLY A 64 -11.83 -1.73 -27.44
C GLY A 64 -10.54 -1.40 -28.19
N ASP A 65 -10.61 -0.39 -29.07
CA ASP A 65 -9.48 0.04 -29.87
C ASP A 65 -8.55 1.00 -29.09
N PRO A 66 -7.23 0.99 -29.37
CA PRO A 66 -6.31 1.95 -28.77
C PRO A 66 -6.67 3.40 -29.09
N ILE A 67 -6.68 4.25 -28.06
CA ILE A 67 -6.96 5.67 -28.12
C ILE A 67 -5.65 6.44 -28.08
N LYS A 68 -5.53 7.52 -28.85
CA LYS A 68 -4.36 8.41 -28.80
C LYS A 68 -4.67 9.63 -27.95
N PHE A 69 -3.82 9.91 -26.98
CA PHE A 69 -3.88 11.10 -26.16
C PHE A 69 -2.72 12.05 -26.47
N ASP A 70 -3.01 13.33 -26.68
CA ASP A 70 -1.98 14.39 -26.68
C ASP A 70 -1.54 14.67 -25.24
N ILE A 71 -0.23 14.64 -24.99
CA ILE A 71 0.37 14.88 -23.67
C ILE A 71 1.28 16.11 -23.63
N VAL A 72 1.36 16.91 -24.70
CA VAL A 72 2.29 18.05 -24.78
C VAL A 72 2.04 19.05 -23.66
N THR A 73 0.78 19.37 -23.40
CA THR A 73 0.38 20.29 -22.32
C THR A 73 0.72 19.71 -20.95
N ALA A 74 0.37 18.45 -20.68
CA ALA A 74 0.72 17.78 -19.42
C ALA A 74 2.23 17.76 -19.19
N LYS A 75 3.02 17.44 -20.22
CA LYS A 75 4.48 17.40 -20.14
C LYS A 75 5.08 18.77 -19.83
N ARG A 76 4.62 19.83 -20.50
CA ARG A 76 5.03 21.22 -20.20
C ARG A 76 4.72 21.65 -18.78
N ASN A 77 3.62 21.14 -18.22
CA ASN A 77 3.18 21.44 -16.85
C ASN A 77 3.78 20.49 -15.79
N ASN A 78 4.68 19.57 -16.16
CA ASN A 78 5.23 18.53 -15.29
C ASN A 78 4.14 17.64 -14.64
N MET A 79 3.09 17.33 -15.41
CA MET A 79 1.93 16.52 -15.00
C MET A 79 1.98 15.10 -15.61
N VAL A 80 3.14 14.70 -16.15
CA VAL A 80 3.44 13.33 -16.54
C VAL A 80 4.37 12.76 -15.46
N TYR A 81 3.86 11.82 -14.69
CA TYR A 81 4.56 11.22 -13.55
C TYR A 81 5.01 9.80 -13.92
N GLY A 82 6.33 9.59 -13.90
CA GLY A 82 6.97 8.32 -14.25
C GLY A 82 7.51 8.29 -15.67
N ASP A 83 8.25 7.21 -15.97
CA ASP A 83 8.95 7.01 -17.24
C ASP A 83 8.20 5.97 -18.07
N ILE A 84 7.18 6.41 -18.80
CA ILE A 84 6.23 5.54 -19.50
C ILE A 84 6.93 4.63 -20.52
N GLN A 85 6.75 3.33 -20.39
CA GLN A 85 7.19 2.29 -21.32
C GLN A 85 6.00 1.53 -21.90
N ILE A 86 6.25 0.85 -23.03
CA ILE A 86 5.25 -0.02 -23.66
C ILE A 86 4.92 -1.17 -22.71
N GLY A 87 3.63 -1.39 -22.46
CA GLY A 87 3.14 -2.42 -21.53
C GLY A 87 2.88 -1.91 -20.12
N ASP A 88 3.28 -0.68 -19.78
CA ASP A 88 3.02 -0.12 -18.46
C ASP A 88 1.53 0.20 -18.28
N LYS A 89 1.05 -0.01 -17.05
CA LYS A 89 -0.30 0.37 -16.67
C LYS A 89 -0.34 1.86 -16.33
N LEU A 90 -1.26 2.60 -16.94
CA LEU A 90 -1.37 4.04 -16.82
C LEU A 90 -2.72 4.47 -16.24
N ALA A 91 -2.70 5.60 -15.55
CA ALA A 91 -3.87 6.40 -15.19
C ALA A 91 -3.80 7.74 -15.92
N ILE A 92 -4.73 8.00 -16.82
CA ILE A 92 -4.81 9.23 -17.61
C ILE A 92 -6.01 10.04 -17.15
N LEU A 93 -5.78 11.29 -16.72
CA LEU A 93 -6.85 12.26 -16.48
C LEU A 93 -7.03 13.08 -17.77
N PRO A 94 -8.14 12.89 -18.52
CA PRO A 94 -8.42 13.68 -19.71
C PRO A 94 -8.72 15.14 -19.35
N ASN A 95 -8.45 16.05 -20.29
CA ASN A 95 -8.88 17.44 -20.19
C ASN A 95 -10.41 17.51 -20.25
N PRO A 96 -11.10 18.26 -19.36
CA PRO A 96 -12.55 18.41 -19.41
C PRO A 96 -13.08 19.07 -20.69
N ILE A 97 -12.24 19.80 -21.44
CA ILE A 97 -12.62 20.46 -22.70
C ILE A 97 -12.37 19.53 -23.89
N ASP A 98 -11.16 18.98 -24.01
CA ASP A 98 -10.80 18.02 -25.06
C ASP A 98 -10.53 16.63 -24.45
N PRO A 99 -11.42 15.64 -24.66
CA PRO A 99 -11.26 14.31 -24.08
C PRO A 99 -10.11 13.50 -24.68
N TYR A 100 -9.45 13.97 -25.75
CA TYR A 100 -8.25 13.36 -26.34
C TYR A 100 -6.96 14.06 -25.93
N GLU A 101 -7.03 15.12 -25.12
CA GLU A 101 -5.86 15.72 -24.48
C GLU A 101 -5.77 15.21 -23.04
N ALA A 102 -4.58 14.78 -22.61
CA ALA A 102 -4.34 14.42 -21.22
C ALA A 102 -3.97 15.67 -20.41
N ALA A 103 -4.70 15.93 -19.34
CA ALA A 103 -4.33 16.92 -18.34
C ALA A 103 -3.26 16.40 -17.37
N MET A 104 -3.28 15.09 -17.10
CA MET A 104 -2.31 14.41 -16.25
C MET A 104 -2.15 12.95 -16.70
N VAL A 105 -0.93 12.43 -16.57
CA VAL A 105 -0.62 11.01 -16.79
C VAL A 105 0.18 10.52 -15.59
N ILE A 106 -0.22 9.37 -15.04
CA ILE A 106 0.50 8.69 -13.96
C ILE A 106 0.82 7.28 -14.44
N ASP A 107 2.10 6.93 -14.40
CA ASP A 107 2.55 5.55 -14.55
C ASP A 107 2.27 4.76 -13.27
N LEU A 108 1.25 3.90 -13.33
CA LEU A 108 0.86 3.05 -12.22
C LEU A 108 1.82 1.89 -12.02
N GLU A 109 2.48 1.42 -13.07
CA GLU A 109 3.45 0.33 -12.96
C GLU A 109 4.66 0.81 -12.16
N GLN A 110 5.18 2.00 -12.49
CA GLN A 110 6.24 2.63 -11.71
C GLN A 110 5.77 3.13 -10.34
N MET A 111 4.48 3.40 -10.14
CA MET A 111 3.96 3.73 -8.80
C MET A 111 3.85 2.49 -7.89
N LYS A 112 3.64 1.29 -8.44
CA LYS A 112 3.67 0.03 -7.68
C LYS A 112 5.08 -0.25 -7.17
N GLY A 113 5.20 -0.61 -5.90
CA GLY A 113 6.49 -0.87 -5.26
C GLY A 113 6.50 -0.52 -3.78
N THR A 114 7.63 -0.78 -3.13
CA THR A 114 7.86 -0.43 -1.72
C THR A 114 8.49 0.96 -1.62
N TRP A 115 7.77 1.89 -1.03
CA TRP A 115 8.16 3.28 -0.84
C TRP A 115 8.38 3.58 0.64
N THR A 116 9.58 4.02 1.00
CA THR A 116 9.95 4.25 2.40
C THR A 116 10.57 5.61 2.65
N PHE A 117 10.50 6.04 3.91
CA PHE A 117 11.18 7.20 4.45
C PHE A 117 11.75 6.86 5.82
N GLN A 118 12.89 7.47 6.13
CA GLN A 118 13.60 7.23 7.36
C GLN A 118 12.91 7.94 8.54
N VAL A 119 12.76 7.21 9.64
CA VAL A 119 12.18 7.68 10.90
C VAL A 119 13.15 7.41 12.02
N LEU A 120 13.43 8.44 12.80
CA LEU A 120 14.18 8.35 14.05
C LEU A 120 13.22 8.23 15.23
N PRO A 121 13.59 7.48 16.28
CA PRO A 121 12.80 7.44 17.49
C PRO A 121 12.93 8.78 18.23
N LYS A 122 11.93 9.09 19.06
CA LYS A 122 11.92 10.27 19.92
C LYS A 122 12.07 9.87 21.37
N LEU A 123 12.60 10.76 22.21
CA LEU A 123 12.62 10.51 23.64
C LEU A 123 11.20 10.48 24.19
N LYS A 124 10.93 9.56 25.11
CA LYS A 124 9.69 9.59 25.89
C LYS A 124 9.67 10.89 26.71
N PRO A 125 8.52 11.59 26.78
CA PRO A 125 8.43 12.86 27.50
C PRO A 125 8.81 12.65 28.97
N ASN A 126 9.77 13.42 29.44
CA ASN A 126 10.23 13.39 30.84
C ASN A 126 9.67 14.62 31.57
N PRO A 127 9.00 14.44 32.72
CA PRO A 127 8.45 15.57 33.48
C PRO A 127 9.50 16.51 34.10
N THR A 128 10.77 16.10 34.19
CA THR A 128 11.79 16.80 34.99
C THR A 128 12.91 17.44 34.16
N LYS A 129 13.12 16.98 32.92
CA LYS A 129 14.23 17.45 32.06
C LYS A 129 13.77 17.64 30.64
N THR A 130 14.38 18.61 29.94
CA THR A 130 14.15 18.80 28.50
C THR A 130 14.85 17.71 27.69
N GLU A 131 14.39 17.47 26.45
CA GLU A 131 15.02 16.49 25.54
C GLU A 131 16.52 16.79 25.35
N ASP A 132 16.88 18.06 25.21
CA ASP A 132 18.26 18.51 25.01
C ASP A 132 19.16 18.25 26.22
N GLU A 133 18.65 18.45 27.45
CA GLU A 133 19.38 18.13 28.68
C GLU A 133 19.64 16.64 28.84
N ILE A 134 18.65 15.82 28.45
CA ILE A 134 18.75 14.35 28.46
C ILE A 134 19.79 13.90 27.43
N LEU A 135 19.76 14.47 26.22
CA LEU A 135 20.75 14.19 25.17
C LEU A 135 22.15 14.66 25.55
N ALA A 136 22.29 15.81 26.21
CA ALA A 136 23.60 16.30 26.66
C ALA A 136 24.24 15.38 27.71
N GLY A 137 23.43 14.70 28.52
CA GLY A 137 23.90 13.73 29.51
C GLY A 137 24.26 12.34 28.95
N MET A 138 23.94 12.04 27.69
CA MET A 138 24.24 10.74 27.08
C MET A 138 25.58 10.75 26.35
N SER A 139 26.33 9.66 26.50
CA SER A 139 27.51 9.40 25.66
C SER A 139 27.10 9.14 24.22
N ASP A 140 27.99 9.44 23.27
CA ASP A 140 27.72 9.24 21.84
C ASP A 140 27.46 7.77 21.48
N SER A 141 28.09 6.84 22.22
CA SER A 141 27.83 5.41 22.08
C SER A 141 26.40 5.04 22.47
N LEU A 142 25.87 5.63 23.54
CA LEU A 142 24.50 5.41 23.99
C LEU A 142 23.49 6.01 23.01
N LYS A 143 23.74 7.22 22.50
CA LYS A 143 22.90 7.84 21.46
C LYS A 143 22.82 6.96 20.21
N LYS A 144 23.95 6.44 19.74
CA LYS A 144 23.98 5.58 18.54
C LYS A 144 23.21 4.27 18.74
N ALA A 145 23.21 3.73 19.96
CA ALA A 145 22.46 2.51 20.28
C ALA A 145 20.95 2.75 20.42
N LEU A 146 20.53 3.91 20.93
CA LEU A 146 19.12 4.23 21.14
C LEU A 146 18.44 4.78 19.87
N PHE A 147 19.13 5.63 19.11
CA PHE A 147 18.57 6.31 17.94
C PHE A 147 18.88 5.57 16.63
N ILE A 148 18.50 4.30 16.56
CA ILE A 148 18.59 3.50 15.34
C ILE A 148 17.53 4.00 14.35
N PRO A 149 17.86 4.35 13.11
CA PRO A 149 16.84 4.72 12.15
C PRO A 149 16.00 3.50 11.72
N ARG A 150 14.69 3.69 11.58
CA ARG A 150 13.77 2.70 11.00
C ARG A 150 13.18 3.24 9.69
N GLU A 151 12.82 2.35 8.78
CA GLU A 151 12.22 2.71 7.50
C GLU A 151 10.71 2.51 7.57
N TYR A 152 9.95 3.60 7.46
CA TYR A 152 8.49 3.57 7.47
C TYR A 152 7.95 3.84 6.07
N GLY A 153 6.74 3.39 5.79
CA GLY A 153 6.09 3.68 4.52
C GLY A 153 5.07 2.62 4.14
N PHE A 154 4.97 2.35 2.85
CA PHE A 154 3.97 1.45 2.30
C PHE A 154 4.47 0.75 1.04
N THR A 155 3.89 -0.41 0.76
CA THR A 155 4.05 -1.13 -0.50
C THR A 155 2.74 -1.07 -1.26
N LEU A 156 2.76 -0.52 -2.47
CA LEU A 156 1.61 -0.52 -3.38
C LEU A 156 1.73 -1.71 -4.33
N LYS A 157 0.67 -2.52 -4.40
CA LYS A 157 0.59 -3.74 -5.21
C LYS A 157 -0.53 -3.63 -6.24
N SER A 158 -0.53 -4.55 -7.20
CA SER A 158 -1.65 -4.75 -8.13
C SER A 158 -2.97 -5.00 -7.40
N TYR A 159 -4.09 -4.84 -8.10
CA TYR A 159 -5.44 -4.97 -7.55
C TYR A 159 -5.70 -4.02 -6.37
N ASN A 160 -5.10 -2.81 -6.41
CA ASN A 160 -5.34 -1.75 -5.43
C ASN A 160 -5.02 -2.14 -3.98
N GLN A 161 -4.13 -3.13 -3.78
CA GLN A 161 -3.73 -3.59 -2.45
C GLN A 161 -2.52 -2.81 -1.92
N ALA A 162 -2.55 -2.45 -0.64
CA ALA A 162 -1.42 -1.84 0.05
C ALA A 162 -0.92 -2.75 1.19
N SER A 163 0.32 -2.56 1.61
CA SER A 163 0.87 -3.22 2.80
C SER A 163 1.79 -2.26 3.56
N PRO A 164 1.78 -2.27 4.90
CA PRO A 164 2.62 -1.37 5.67
C PRO A 164 4.11 -1.72 5.58
N VAL A 165 4.96 -0.72 5.77
CA VAL A 165 6.40 -0.88 6.00
C VAL A 165 6.75 -0.21 7.32
N GLY A 166 7.58 -0.86 8.13
CA GLY A 166 8.00 -0.35 9.45
C GLY A 166 7.53 -1.19 10.63
N TYR A 167 6.64 -2.18 10.41
CA TYR A 167 6.25 -3.09 11.48
C TYR A 167 7.40 -4.04 11.80
N ILE A 168 7.87 -4.00 13.05
CA ILE A 168 8.86 -4.92 13.57
C ILE A 168 8.15 -5.81 14.59
N MET A 169 8.17 -7.13 14.33
CA MET A 169 7.60 -8.13 15.24
C MET A 169 8.34 -8.06 16.58
N LYS A 170 7.64 -7.61 17.62
CA LYS A 170 8.20 -7.46 18.95
C LYS A 170 8.25 -8.82 19.64
N SER A 171 9.44 -9.29 20.02
CA SER A 171 9.59 -10.57 20.71
C SER A 171 9.49 -10.46 22.24
N ASN A 172 9.67 -9.27 22.83
CA ASN A 172 9.76 -9.09 24.28
C ASN A 172 9.01 -7.84 24.80
N SER A 173 8.58 -7.90 26.06
CA SER A 173 7.82 -6.87 26.79
C SER A 173 8.66 -5.70 27.36
N LEU A 174 9.95 -5.61 27.03
CA LEU A 174 10.89 -4.62 27.63
C LEU A 174 11.07 -3.33 26.79
N GLU A 175 10.44 -3.20 25.61
CA GLU A 175 10.41 -1.90 24.90
C GLU A 175 9.69 -0.81 25.73
N ASP A 176 8.86 -1.19 26.69
CA ASP A 176 8.28 -0.25 27.66
C ASP A 176 9.37 0.44 28.52
N GLU A 177 10.52 -0.21 28.71
CA GLU A 177 11.68 0.33 29.46
C GLU A 177 12.62 1.18 28.59
N SER A 178 12.49 1.15 27.26
CA SER A 178 13.31 2.00 26.38
C SER A 178 13.01 3.48 26.63
N PRO A 179 14.03 4.35 26.78
CA PRO A 179 13.84 5.79 26.93
C PRO A 179 13.38 6.47 25.64
N VAL A 180 13.45 5.76 24.51
CA VAL A 180 13.02 6.25 23.20
C VAL A 180 11.85 5.42 22.66
N GLU A 181 10.95 6.10 21.96
CA GLU A 181 9.76 5.53 21.33
C GLU A 181 9.69 5.94 19.86
N TYR A 182 9.39 4.98 18.99
CA TYR A 182 9.15 5.28 17.58
C TYR A 182 7.71 5.73 17.38
N PRO A 183 7.45 6.66 16.42
CA PRO A 183 6.09 6.95 16.00
C PRO A 183 5.32 5.67 15.63
N LYS A 184 4.01 5.65 15.87
CA LYS A 184 3.15 4.53 15.49
C LYS A 184 3.19 4.37 13.96
N VAL A 185 3.49 3.16 13.51
CA VAL A 185 3.44 2.79 12.08
C VAL A 185 1.99 2.91 11.61
N THR A 186 1.76 3.61 10.50
CA THR A 186 0.43 3.67 9.89
C THR A 186 0.23 2.43 9.02
N VAL A 187 -0.87 1.72 9.25
CA VAL A 187 -1.23 0.52 8.49
C VAL A 187 -2.14 0.93 7.34
N TYR A 188 -1.74 0.55 6.13
CA TYR A 188 -2.50 0.77 4.91
C TYR A 188 -2.86 -0.57 4.26
N THR A 189 -4.09 -0.71 3.79
CA THR A 189 -4.62 -1.97 3.24
C THR A 189 -5.01 -1.86 1.78
N SER A 190 -5.42 -0.68 1.31
CA SER A 190 -5.72 -0.44 -0.10
C SER A 190 -5.28 0.94 -0.57
N TRP A 191 -5.17 1.09 -1.89
CA TRP A 191 -4.84 2.35 -2.53
C TRP A 191 -5.55 2.48 -3.86
N HIS A 192 -5.87 3.70 -4.27
CA HIS A 192 -6.50 4.00 -5.55
C HIS A 192 -5.99 5.34 -6.07
N ILE A 193 -5.94 5.51 -7.40
CA ILE A 193 -5.97 6.84 -7.98
C ILE A 193 -7.44 7.26 -8.11
N PHE A 194 -7.72 8.54 -7.90
CA PHE A 194 -9.03 9.11 -8.16
C PHE A 194 -8.86 10.58 -8.55
N ASN A 195 -9.36 10.95 -9.73
CA ASN A 195 -9.19 12.27 -10.33
C ASN A 195 -7.74 12.81 -10.24
N GLY A 196 -6.76 11.94 -10.55
CA GLY A 196 -5.33 12.28 -10.52
C GLY A 196 -4.71 12.44 -9.12
N LYS A 197 -5.41 12.05 -8.05
CA LYS A 197 -4.88 12.02 -6.68
C LYS A 197 -4.73 10.59 -6.19
N LEU A 198 -3.69 10.36 -5.39
CA LEU A 198 -3.46 9.10 -4.70
C LEU A 198 -4.26 9.05 -3.41
N TYR A 199 -5.12 8.06 -3.25
CA TYR A 199 -5.83 7.75 -2.03
C TYR A 199 -5.24 6.48 -1.45
N ILE A 200 -4.83 6.51 -0.19
CA ILE A 200 -4.36 5.32 0.53
C ILE A 200 -5.23 5.16 1.77
N TYR A 201 -5.91 4.01 1.85
CA TYR A 201 -6.86 3.70 2.91
C TYR A 201 -6.13 3.03 4.06
N LYS A 202 -6.39 3.54 5.27
CA LYS A 202 -5.90 2.98 6.52
C LYS A 202 -6.61 1.67 6.81
N ASP A 203 -6.16 1.00 7.87
CA ASP A 203 -6.66 -0.30 8.27
C ASP A 203 -8.18 -0.41 8.11
N THR A 204 -8.57 -1.32 7.23
CA THR A 204 -9.97 -1.63 6.93
C THR A 204 -10.54 -2.60 7.95
N LEU A 205 -9.78 -2.98 8.98
CA LEU A 205 -10.20 -3.85 10.08
C LEU A 205 -10.21 -3.07 11.40
N ASP A 206 -11.24 -3.31 12.22
CA ASP A 206 -11.31 -2.81 13.59
C ASP A 206 -10.43 -3.64 14.54
N GLU A 207 -10.28 -3.20 15.80
CA GLU A 207 -9.47 -3.90 16.80
C GLU A 207 -9.98 -5.32 17.13
N GLN A 208 -11.21 -5.64 16.72
CA GLN A 208 -11.86 -6.94 16.90
C GLN A 208 -11.79 -7.81 15.63
N GLY A 209 -11.17 -7.31 14.55
CA GLY A 209 -10.97 -8.00 13.28
C GLY A 209 -12.15 -7.92 12.31
N HIS A 210 -13.17 -7.10 12.56
CA HIS A 210 -14.26 -6.87 11.62
C HIS A 210 -13.90 -5.79 10.61
N ARG A 211 -14.44 -5.94 9.39
CA ARG A 211 -14.24 -4.97 8.32
C ARG A 211 -14.98 -3.65 8.64
N ILE A 212 -14.24 -2.56 8.70
CA ILE A 212 -14.78 -1.21 8.82
C ILE A 212 -15.52 -0.87 7.51
N PRO A 213 -16.76 -0.35 7.57
CA PRO A 213 -17.48 0.11 6.39
C PRO A 213 -16.66 1.13 5.59
N GLN A 214 -16.64 1.02 4.27
CA GLN A 214 -15.80 1.84 3.37
C GLN A 214 -15.94 3.35 3.63
N ASP A 215 -17.16 3.82 3.93
CA ASP A 215 -17.46 5.24 4.19
C ASP A 215 -16.86 5.77 5.50
N SER A 216 -16.46 4.86 6.40
CA SER A 216 -15.88 5.15 7.71
C SER A 216 -14.39 4.84 7.77
N VAL A 217 -13.81 4.25 6.72
CA VAL A 217 -12.38 3.94 6.67
C VAL A 217 -11.61 5.25 6.50
N GLY A 218 -10.72 5.54 7.45
CA GLY A 218 -9.82 6.68 7.34
C GLY A 218 -8.91 6.53 6.12
N PHE A 219 -8.71 7.58 5.35
CA PHE A 219 -7.78 7.58 4.22
C PHE A 219 -6.89 8.82 4.25
N ASP A 220 -5.70 8.68 3.66
CA ASP A 220 -4.84 9.82 3.35
C ASP A 220 -4.93 10.09 1.84
N SER A 221 -5.11 11.36 1.48
CA SER A 221 -5.12 11.79 0.07
C SER A 221 -3.85 12.57 -0.25
N GLY A 222 -3.23 12.22 -1.36
CA GLY A 222 -1.96 12.72 -1.83
C GLY A 222 -2.06 13.28 -3.25
N SER A 223 -1.51 14.46 -3.47
CA SER A 223 -1.24 14.96 -4.83
C SER A 223 0.19 14.61 -5.21
N MET A 224 0.37 13.84 -6.28
CA MET A 224 1.70 13.50 -6.79
C MET A 224 2.48 14.78 -7.15
N ARG A 225 3.79 14.77 -6.89
CA ARG A 225 4.72 15.86 -7.20
C ARG A 225 5.89 15.38 -8.03
N TYR A 226 6.31 14.14 -7.82
CA TYR A 226 7.40 13.52 -8.53
C TYR A 226 7.28 12.01 -8.47
N LEU A 227 7.64 11.34 -9.57
CA LEU A 227 7.73 9.88 -9.64
C LEU A 227 8.84 9.51 -10.61
N SER A 228 9.85 8.80 -10.11
CA SER A 228 10.93 8.15 -10.86
C SER A 228 11.00 6.67 -10.46
N ALA A 229 11.90 5.92 -11.09
CA ALA A 229 12.12 4.51 -10.75
C ALA A 229 12.53 4.32 -9.29
N ASP A 230 13.20 5.30 -8.66
CA ASP A 230 13.80 5.18 -7.33
C ASP A 230 13.22 6.14 -6.28
N SER A 231 12.47 7.17 -6.71
CA SER A 231 12.04 8.27 -5.84
C SER A 231 10.61 8.68 -6.14
N MET A 232 9.85 8.95 -5.08
CA MET A 232 8.47 9.43 -5.18
C MET A 232 8.29 10.60 -4.22
N ALA A 233 7.62 11.65 -4.67
CA ALA A 233 7.19 12.73 -3.80
C ALA A 233 5.71 13.00 -3.97
N ALA A 234 4.99 13.08 -2.87
CA ALA A 234 3.56 13.37 -2.85
C ALA A 234 3.23 14.35 -1.72
N LEU A 235 2.33 15.28 -1.99
CA LEU A 235 1.79 16.21 -1.00
C LEU A 235 0.61 15.55 -0.30
N PHE A 236 0.80 15.16 0.96
CA PHE A 236 -0.27 14.69 1.84
C PHE A 236 -0.68 15.80 2.80
N GLY A 237 -1.93 16.26 2.70
CA GLY A 237 -2.42 17.41 3.45
C GLY A 237 -1.59 18.67 3.16
N LYS A 238 -0.78 19.11 4.13
CA LYS A 238 0.11 20.28 4.01
C LYS A 238 1.59 19.92 3.85
N LYS A 239 1.95 18.64 3.92
CA LYS A 239 3.34 18.18 3.95
C LYS A 239 3.69 17.42 2.69
N VAL A 240 4.78 17.84 2.03
CA VAL A 240 5.38 17.04 0.97
C VAL A 240 6.17 15.92 1.63
N MET A 241 5.76 14.70 1.37
CA MET A 241 6.46 13.49 1.77
C MET A 241 7.31 13.03 0.61
N GLN A 242 8.57 12.70 0.91
CA GLN A 242 9.54 12.17 -0.04
C GLN A 242 9.84 10.73 0.36
N TYR A 243 9.79 9.84 -0.61
CA TYR A 243 9.99 8.42 -0.44
C TYR A 243 11.08 7.96 -1.38
N HIS A 244 11.83 6.95 -0.94
CA HIS A 244 12.78 6.22 -1.75
C HIS A 244 12.30 4.78 -1.93
N ARG A 245 12.61 4.18 -3.09
CA ARG A 245 12.23 2.83 -3.42
C ARG A 245 13.11 1.81 -2.69
N LYS A 246 12.49 0.76 -2.16
CA LYS A 246 13.16 -0.45 -1.68
C LYS A 246 12.67 -1.67 -2.47
N LYS A 247 13.46 -2.74 -2.49
CA LYS A 247 13.07 -3.99 -3.15
C LYS A 247 11.91 -4.69 -2.44
N SER A 248 11.86 -4.59 -1.10
CA SER A 248 10.76 -5.15 -0.30
C SER A 248 10.65 -4.48 1.06
N ALA A 249 9.47 -4.60 1.68
CA ALA A 249 9.22 -4.17 3.05
C ALA A 249 10.15 -4.85 4.08
N LEU A 250 10.53 -6.11 3.82
CA LEU A 250 11.43 -6.88 4.68
C LEU A 250 12.86 -6.34 4.62
N GLU A 251 13.36 -6.06 3.40
CA GLU A 251 14.69 -5.51 3.21
C GLU A 251 14.83 -4.10 3.78
N ALA A 252 13.75 -3.30 3.73
CA ALA A 252 13.74 -1.95 4.26
C ALA A 252 14.10 -1.87 5.75
N ASN A 253 13.68 -2.85 6.57
CA ASN A 253 13.90 -2.86 8.02
C ASN A 253 14.81 -4.00 8.49
N LYS A 254 15.56 -4.65 7.59
CA LYS A 254 16.42 -5.78 7.95
C LYS A 254 17.42 -5.44 9.06
N GLU A 255 18.08 -4.28 8.97
CA GLU A 255 19.03 -3.83 9.98
C GLU A 255 18.37 -3.60 11.35
N ALA A 256 17.20 -2.98 11.36
CA ALA A 256 16.42 -2.76 12.58
C ALA A 256 15.95 -4.09 13.18
N GLN A 257 15.49 -5.04 12.35
CA GLN A 257 15.10 -6.39 12.80
C GLN A 257 16.29 -7.17 13.38
N GLU A 258 17.48 -7.07 12.76
CA GLU A 258 18.69 -7.70 13.27
C GLU A 258 19.18 -7.07 14.58
N ALA A 259 19.04 -5.75 14.73
CA ALA A 259 19.36 -5.04 15.96
C ALA A 259 18.45 -5.50 17.11
N GLU A 260 17.13 -5.54 16.89
CA GLU A 260 16.18 -6.08 17.87
C GLU A 260 16.47 -7.54 18.23
N ALA A 261 16.78 -8.38 17.23
CA ALA A 261 17.12 -9.78 17.46
C ALA A 261 18.42 -9.96 18.28
N LYS A 262 19.41 -9.06 18.12
CA LYS A 262 20.65 -9.07 18.92
C LYS A 262 20.38 -8.70 20.38
N VAL A 263 19.56 -7.68 20.62
CA VAL A 263 19.14 -7.28 21.97
C VAL A 263 18.42 -8.45 22.64
N ALA A 264 17.43 -9.05 21.98
CA ALA A 264 16.69 -10.20 22.50
C ALA A 264 17.57 -11.42 22.82
N LYS A 265 18.64 -11.67 22.04
CA LYS A 265 19.60 -12.75 22.29
C LYS A 265 20.55 -12.46 23.44
N GLN A 266 20.99 -11.21 23.64
CA GLN A 266 21.81 -10.84 24.80
C GLN A 266 21.04 -11.01 26.10
N ASP A 267 19.73 -10.82 26.08
CA ASP A 267 18.88 -10.94 27.26
C ASP A 267 18.58 -12.40 27.65
N THR A 268 18.49 -13.30 26.67
CA THR A 268 18.30 -14.75 26.94
C THR A 268 19.56 -15.40 27.52
N ILE A 269 20.74 -14.80 27.34
CA ILE A 269 22.00 -15.26 27.94
C ILE A 269 22.20 -14.69 29.36
N LYS A 270 21.47 -13.64 29.74
CA LYS A 270 21.52 -13.00 31.07
C LYS A 270 20.46 -13.52 32.07
N LYS A 271 19.60 -14.46 31.65
CA LYS A 271 18.69 -15.21 32.53
C LYS A 271 19.28 -16.56 32.85
#